data_AF-A0A3A0AMY8-F1
#
_entry.id   AF-A0A3A0AMY8-F1
#
_cell.length_a   1.000
_cell.length_b   1.000
_cell.length_c   1.000
_cell.angle_alpha   90.00
_cell.angle_beta   90.00
_cell.angle_gamma   90.00
#
_symmetry.space_group_name_H-M   'P 1'
#
loop_
_entity.id
_entity.type
_entity.pdbx_description
1 polymer ?
#
loop_
_entity_poly.entity_id
_entity_poly.type
_entity_poly.pdbx_seq_one_letter_code
_entity_poly.pdbx_strand_id
1 'polypeptide(L)'
;GDLRFGAEELTRILGIARRVPTIVDIYLERPAVLPEIATGCAALVANFGASDGAVLDVLFGRHAPEARLPFEMPSSIEAVWRQFPDVPYDSADPLFRFGHGLTYSQVSG
;
A
#
# COMPACT_ATOMS: atom_id res chain seq x y z
N GLY A 1 -13.08 -4.81 -10.82
CA GLY A 1 -12.03 -5.83 -10.69
C GLY A 1 -12.01 -6.41 -9.28
N ASP A 2 -11.32 -7.52 -9.07
CA ASP A 2 -11.07 -8.10 -7.73
C ASP A 2 -10.33 -7.07 -6.85
N LEU A 3 -10.55 -7.11 -5.54
CA LEU A 3 -9.83 -6.31 -4.54
C LEU A 3 -8.53 -7.00 -4.10
N ARG A 4 -8.33 -8.26 -4.50
CA ARG A 4 -7.17 -9.08 -4.19
C ARG A 4 -6.24 -9.23 -5.38
N PHE A 5 -4.99 -9.50 -5.05
CA PHE A 5 -4.03 -10.07 -5.98
C PHE A 5 -4.40 -11.53 -6.29
N GLY A 6 -4.28 -11.92 -7.55
CA GLY A 6 -4.41 -13.34 -7.93
C GLY A 6 -3.35 -14.19 -7.22
N ALA A 7 -3.68 -15.43 -6.87
CA ALA A 7 -2.83 -16.29 -6.05
C ALA A 7 -1.42 -16.50 -6.65
N GLU A 8 -1.33 -16.64 -7.97
CA GLU A 8 -0.05 -16.79 -8.68
C GLU A 8 0.83 -15.54 -8.55
N GLU A 9 0.22 -14.37 -8.74
CA GLU A 9 0.93 -13.09 -8.68
C GLU A 9 1.38 -12.77 -7.26
N LEU A 10 0.51 -13.01 -6.27
CA LEU A 10 0.86 -12.89 -4.86
C LEU A 10 2.03 -13.80 -4.50
N THR A 11 1.98 -15.07 -4.94
CA THR A 11 3.06 -16.04 -4.71
C THR A 11 4.37 -15.58 -5.32
N ARG A 12 4.33 -15.01 -6.54
CA ARG A 12 5.50 -14.47 -7.24
C ARG A 12 6.12 -13.30 -6.48
N ILE A 13 5.31 -12.30 -6.11
CA ILE A 13 5.76 -11.11 -5.37
C ILE A 13 6.41 -11.52 -4.04
N LEU A 14 5.71 -12.34 -3.24
CA LEU A 14 6.22 -12.82 -1.95
C LEU A 14 7.46 -13.72 -2.11
N GLY A 15 7.57 -14.45 -3.22
CA GLY A 15 8.76 -15.23 -3.55
C GLY A 15 10.00 -14.37 -3.75
N ILE A 16 9.84 -13.20 -4.39
CA ILE A 16 10.92 -12.23 -4.60
C ILE A 16 11.27 -11.54 -3.29
N ALA A 17 10.27 -11.02 -2.57
CA ALA A 17 10.47 -10.26 -1.33
C ALA A 17 11.15 -11.08 -0.22
N ARG A 18 10.98 -12.41 -0.22
CA ARG A 18 11.71 -13.33 0.68
C ARG A 18 13.19 -13.51 0.35
N ARG A 19 13.62 -13.19 -0.86
CA ARG A 19 15.01 -13.38 -1.33
C ARG A 19 15.83 -12.10 -1.30
N VAL A 20 15.18 -10.96 -1.52
CA VAL A 20 15.82 -9.65 -1.61
C VAL A 20 14.88 -8.59 -1.04
N PRO A 21 15.39 -7.59 -0.29
CA PRO A 21 14.61 -6.44 0.13
C PRO A 21 13.94 -5.82 -1.10
N THR A 22 12.61 -5.87 -1.12
CA THR A 22 11.82 -5.52 -2.30
C THR A 22 10.91 -4.34 -1.96
N ILE A 23 10.97 -3.31 -2.79
CA ILE A 23 10.01 -2.21 -2.80
C ILE A 23 8.89 -2.60 -3.77
N VAL A 24 7.65 -2.57 -3.31
CA VAL A 24 6.48 -2.83 -4.14
C VAL A 24 5.76 -1.51 -4.39
N ASP A 25 5.67 -1.11 -5.65
CA ASP A 25 4.86 0.01 -6.09
C ASP A 25 3.52 -0.51 -6.62
N ILE A 26 2.42 0.02 -6.09
CA ILE A 26 1.06 -0.38 -6.44
C ILE A 26 0.32 0.85 -6.97
N TYR A 27 -0.19 0.73 -8.20
CA TYR A 27 -1.19 1.65 -8.70
C TYR A 27 -2.54 1.40 -7.99
N LEU A 28 -3.06 2.41 -7.30
CA LEU A 28 -4.33 2.36 -6.59
C LEU A 28 -5.33 3.36 -7.17
N GLU A 29 -6.48 2.86 -7.61
CA GLU A 29 -7.66 3.68 -7.94
C GLU A 29 -8.76 3.57 -6.87
N ARG A 30 -8.70 2.51 -6.05
CA ARG A 30 -9.67 2.15 -5.00
C ARG A 30 -8.98 1.28 -3.94
N PRO A 31 -9.58 1.09 -2.75
CA PRO A 31 -9.01 0.23 -1.71
C PRO A 31 -8.71 -1.17 -2.23
N ALA A 32 -7.63 -1.78 -1.75
CA ALA A 32 -7.23 -3.14 -2.09
C ALA A 32 -6.87 -3.93 -0.82
N VAL A 33 -7.09 -5.24 -0.85
CA VAL A 33 -6.73 -6.17 0.23
C VAL A 33 -5.35 -6.76 -0.10
N LEU A 34 -4.33 -6.37 0.67
CA LEU A 34 -2.95 -6.79 0.45
C LEU A 34 -2.09 -6.92 1.73
N PRO A 35 -2.62 -7.50 2.83
CA PRO A 35 -1.88 -7.59 4.10
C PRO A 35 -0.55 -8.37 3.97
N GLU A 36 -0.50 -9.40 3.12
CA GLU A 36 0.69 -10.22 2.92
C GLU A 36 1.80 -9.46 2.21
N ILE A 37 1.47 -8.62 1.21
CA ILE A 37 2.45 -7.78 0.52
C ILE A 37 2.96 -6.71 1.47
N ALA A 38 2.06 -6.02 2.17
CA ALA A 38 2.41 -4.97 3.14
C ALA A 38 3.37 -5.49 4.22
N THR A 39 3.18 -6.73 4.67
CA THR A 39 4.04 -7.38 5.68
C THR A 39 5.33 -7.95 5.07
N GLY A 40 5.28 -8.44 3.84
CA GLY A 40 6.38 -9.17 3.21
C GLY A 40 7.40 -8.29 2.49
N CYS A 41 7.02 -7.08 2.09
CA CYS A 41 7.92 -6.15 1.39
C CYS A 41 8.79 -5.33 2.35
N ALA A 42 9.89 -4.78 1.83
CA ALA A 42 10.73 -3.83 2.58
C ALA A 42 10.10 -2.43 2.62
N ALA A 43 9.40 -2.04 1.55
CA ALA A 43 8.60 -0.83 1.48
C ALA A 43 7.44 -1.02 0.50
N LEU A 44 6.31 -0.40 0.82
CA LEU A 44 5.12 -0.36 -0.02
C LEU A 44 4.87 1.08 -0.44
N VAL A 45 4.83 1.32 -1.75
CA VAL A 45 4.46 2.60 -2.35
C VAL A 45 3.13 2.45 -3.03
N ALA A 46 2.21 3.35 -2.72
CA ALA A 46 0.95 3.49 -3.45
C ALA A 46 1.05 4.73 -4.33
N ASN A 47 0.82 4.58 -5.63
CA ASN A 47 0.70 5.70 -6.54
C ASN A 47 -0.69 5.75 -7.18
N PHE A 48 -1.12 6.96 -7.55
CA PHE A 48 -2.45 7.23 -8.09
C PHE A 48 -2.36 7.70 -9.56
N GLY A 49 -1.47 7.07 -10.34
CA GLY A 49 -1.19 7.46 -11.73
C GLY A 49 -0.03 8.43 -11.85
N ALA A 50 0.94 8.34 -10.93
CA ALA A 50 2.19 9.09 -11.05
C ALA A 50 3.02 8.54 -12.21
N SER A 51 3.86 9.39 -12.80
CA SER A 51 4.84 8.91 -13.79
C SER A 51 5.94 8.10 -13.11
N ASP A 52 6.53 7.16 -13.84
CA ASP A 52 7.67 6.36 -13.36
C ASP A 52 8.79 7.25 -12.81
N GLY A 53 9.09 8.36 -13.50
CA GLY A 53 10.10 9.33 -13.04
C GLY A 53 9.78 9.92 -11.67
N ALA A 54 8.53 10.28 -11.41
CA ALA A 54 8.11 10.83 -10.12
C ALA A 54 8.18 9.78 -9.00
N VAL A 55 7.78 8.53 -9.29
CA VAL A 55 7.92 7.43 -8.33
C VAL A 55 9.40 7.19 -8.01
N LEU A 56 10.26 7.13 -9.03
CA LEU A 56 11.69 6.91 -8.85
C LEU A 56 12.36 8.08 -8.10
N ASP A 57 11.97 9.33 -8.34
CA ASP A 57 12.51 10.48 -7.61
C ASP A 57 12.24 10.39 -6.11
N VAL A 58 11.04 9.94 -5.72
CA VAL A 58 10.73 9.66 -4.32
C VAL A 58 11.57 8.48 -3.82
N LEU A 59 11.55 7.33 -4.50
CA LEU A 59 12.27 6.12 -4.09
C LEU A 59 13.77 6.32 -3.90
N PHE A 60 14.39 7.17 -4.71
CA PHE A 60 15.81 7.51 -4.60
C PHE A 60 16.10 8.69 -3.67
N GLY A 61 15.08 9.22 -2.98
CA GLY A 61 15.24 10.27 -1.99
C GLY A 61 15.53 11.66 -2.57
N ARG A 62 15.26 11.89 -3.86
CA ARG A 62 15.33 13.24 -4.46
C ARG A 62 14.22 14.15 -3.92
N HIS A 63 13.07 13.55 -3.59
CA HIS A 63 11.98 14.18 -2.86
C HIS A 63 11.48 13.25 -1.74
N ALA A 64 10.98 13.83 -0.65
CA ALA A 64 10.35 13.06 0.42
C ALA A 64 8.89 12.73 0.06
N PRO A 65 8.36 11.55 0.45
CA PRO A 65 6.94 11.27 0.30
C PRO A 65 6.13 12.11 1.29
N GLU A 66 5.11 12.80 0.77
CA GLU A 66 4.24 13.70 1.53
C GLU A 66 2.75 13.32 1.42
N ALA A 67 2.40 12.47 0.46
CA ALA A 67 1.02 12.05 0.22
C ALA A 67 0.42 11.29 1.42
N ARG A 68 -0.91 11.32 1.50
CA ARG A 68 -1.71 10.62 2.50
C ARG A 68 -2.85 9.88 1.80
N LEU A 69 -3.17 8.68 2.28
CA LEU A 69 -4.21 7.85 1.69
C LEU A 69 -5.58 8.56 1.72
N PRO A 70 -6.29 8.66 0.58
CA PRO A 70 -7.60 9.30 0.49
C PRO A 70 -8.75 8.38 0.91
N PHE A 71 -8.45 7.12 1.26
CA PHE A 71 -9.38 6.13 1.77
C PHE A 71 -8.67 5.20 2.74
N GLU A 72 -9.45 4.38 3.44
CA GLU A 72 -8.94 3.32 4.28
C GLU A 72 -8.60 2.07 3.46
N MET A 73 -7.56 1.35 3.87
CA MET A 73 -7.16 0.07 3.29
C MET A 73 -7.66 -1.08 4.17
N PRO A 74 -8.50 -1.99 3.63
CA PRO A 74 -9.04 -3.11 4.40
C PRO A 74 -7.95 -4.11 4.79
N SER A 75 -8.07 -4.70 5.97
CA SER A 75 -7.17 -5.76 6.47
C SER A 75 -7.45 -7.12 5.85
N SER A 76 -8.68 -7.39 5.42
CA SER A 76 -9.05 -8.64 4.76
C SER A 76 -10.31 -8.48 3.90
N ILE A 77 -10.69 -9.52 3.15
CA ILE A 77 -11.97 -9.52 2.43
C ILE A 77 -13.15 -9.54 3.40
N GLU A 78 -13.04 -10.27 4.51
CA GLU A 78 -14.08 -10.29 5.55
C GLU A 78 -14.29 -8.90 6.15
N ALA A 79 -13.24 -8.09 6.29
CA ALA A 79 -13.36 -6.69 6.71
C ALA A 79 -14.20 -5.87 5.72
N VAL A 80 -13.96 -6.03 4.41
CA VAL A 80 -14.77 -5.38 3.36
C VAL A 80 -16.25 -5.78 3.45
N TRP A 81 -16.54 -7.06 3.72
CA TRP A 81 -17.92 -7.56 3.79
C TRP A 81 -18.67 -7.07 5.03
N ARG A 82 -17.95 -6.72 6.10
CA ARG A 82 -18.52 -6.17 7.34
C ARG A 82 -18.68 -4.65 7.30
N GLN A 83 -18.03 -3.99 6.35
CA GLN A 83 -18.06 -2.55 6.20
C GLN A 83 -19.46 -2.10 5.76
N PHE A 84 -20.04 -1.12 6.45
CA PHE A 84 -21.29 -0.51 6.02
C PHE A 84 -20.98 0.48 4.90
N PRO A 85 -21.54 0.30 3.68
CA PRO A 85 -21.20 1.14 2.53
C PRO A 85 -21.52 2.62 2.74
N ASP A 86 -22.45 2.92 3.66
CA ASP A 86 -22.94 4.28 3.95
C ASP A 86 -22.25 4.92 5.16
N VAL A 87 -21.30 4.23 5.83
CA VAL A 87 -20.59 4.76 7.00
C VAL A 87 -19.10 4.88 6.69
N PRO A 88 -18.54 6.10 6.64
CA PRO A 88 -17.11 6.27 6.39
C PRO A 88 -16.28 5.83 7.61
N TYR A 89 -15.17 5.12 7.35
CA TYR A 89 -14.13 4.76 8.33
C TYR A 89 -14.60 3.88 9.51
N ASP A 90 -15.52 2.95 9.24
CA ASP A 90 -16.11 2.06 10.24
C ASP A 90 -15.36 0.73 10.42
N SER A 91 -14.24 0.48 9.71
CA SER A 91 -13.44 -0.72 9.98
C SER A 91 -12.86 -0.68 11.39
N ALA A 92 -13.10 -1.74 12.15
CA ALA A 92 -12.53 -1.89 13.47
C ALA A 92 -10.99 -2.00 13.46
N ASP A 93 -10.42 -2.61 12.42
CA ASP A 93 -8.98 -2.85 12.30
C ASP A 93 -8.51 -2.82 10.83
N PRO A 94 -8.37 -1.62 10.24
CA PRO A 94 -7.90 -1.48 8.87
C PRO A 94 -6.40 -1.71 8.76
N LEU A 95 -5.95 -2.21 7.60
CA LEU A 95 -4.53 -2.35 7.28
C LEU A 95 -3.82 -0.99 7.33
N PHE A 96 -4.43 0.01 6.71
CA PHE A 96 -4.00 1.41 6.79
C PHE A 96 -5.23 2.31 6.92
N ARG A 97 -5.22 3.21 7.90
CA ARG A 97 -6.32 4.17 8.13
C ARG A 97 -6.36 5.24 7.05
N PHE A 98 -7.51 5.89 6.89
CA PHE A 98 -7.59 7.15 6.14
C PHE A 98 -6.55 8.15 6.63
N GLY A 99 -5.91 8.85 5.70
CA GLY A 99 -4.86 9.80 6.02
C GLY A 99 -3.54 9.15 6.44
N HIS A 100 -3.38 7.83 6.39
CA HIS A 100 -2.09 7.19 6.62
C HIS A 100 -1.10 7.57 5.50
N GLY A 101 0.15 7.81 5.88
CA GLY A 101 1.25 8.03 4.96
C GLY A 101 2.54 8.26 5.74
N LEU A 102 3.64 7.71 5.24
CA LEU A 102 4.95 7.82 5.84
C LEU A 102 5.76 8.91 5.14
N THR A 103 6.79 9.41 5.81
CA THR A 103 7.80 10.29 5.23
C THR A 103 9.19 9.81 5.65
N TYR A 104 10.23 10.20 4.91
CA TYR A 104 11.59 9.83 5.27
C TYR A 104 12.03 10.57 6.53
N SER A 105 12.54 9.81 7.49
CA SER A 105 13.14 10.38 8.70
C SER A 105 14.29 11.31 8.29
N GLN A 106 14.27 12.54 8.78
CA GLN A 106 15.43 13.42 8.68
C GLN A 106 16.56 12.76 9.49
N VAL A 107 17.63 12.34 8.81
CA VAL A 107 18.83 11.91 9.54
C VAL A 107 19.50 13.17 10.04
N SER A 108 19.31 13.49 11.33
CA SER A 108 20.15 14.48 12.00
C SER A 108 21.57 13.92 12.03
N GLY A 109 22.45 14.51 11.22
CA GLY A 109 23.88 14.19 11.21
C GLY A 109 24.60 14.68 12.46
#